data_AF-F9EPV8-F1
#
_entry.id   AF-F9EPV8-F1
#
_cell.length_a   1.000
_cell.length_b   1.000
_cell.length_c   1.000
_cell.angle_alpha   90.00
_cell.angle_beta   90.00
_cell.angle_gamma   90.00
#
_symmetry.space_group_name_H-M   'P 1'
#
loop_
_entity.id
_entity.type
_entity.pdbx_description
1 polymer ?
#
loop_
_entity_poly.entity_id
_entity_poly.type
_entity_poly.pdbx_seq_one_letter_code
_entity_poly.pdbx_strand_id
1 'polypeptide(L)'
;MIEDEEVILHGIKLYQPDLSYHSLSIAFQLKDIETDTDFYIAFNSYSEQLCFELPKLENKSWYLLTDTSKVDSCSFEEIKWNDSSYCVLSKSSVILISK
;
A
#
# COMPACT_ATOMS: atom_id res chain seq x y z
N MET A 1 11.08 15.39 9.24
CA MET A 1 12.00 14.27 9.02
C MET A 1 11.62 13.22 10.05
N ILE A 2 10.99 12.12 9.61
CA ILE A 2 10.75 10.95 10.46
C ILE A 2 11.95 10.06 10.17
N GLU A 3 12.98 10.14 11.01
CA GLU A 3 14.28 9.51 10.74
C GLU A 3 14.40 8.07 11.27
N ASP A 4 13.41 7.53 11.99
CA ASP A 4 13.57 6.22 12.67
C ASP A 4 12.35 5.28 12.62
N GLU A 5 11.29 5.57 11.85
CA GLU A 5 10.15 4.64 11.76
C GLU A 5 10.32 3.67 10.59
N GLU A 6 10.67 2.41 10.90
CA GLU A 6 10.68 1.30 9.94
C GLU A 6 9.27 1.00 9.39
N VAL A 7 8.22 1.43 10.11
CA VAL A 7 6.81 1.20 9.78
C VAL A 7 5.98 2.46 10.00
N ILE A 8 5.26 2.92 8.98
CA ILE A 8 4.31 4.03 9.07
C ILE A 8 2.91 3.49 8.79
N LEU A 9 1.95 3.73 9.69
CA LEU A 9 0.56 3.29 9.52
C LEU A 9 -0.30 4.35 8.81
N HIS A 10 -1.17 3.90 7.91
CA HIS A 10 -2.13 4.69 7.16
C HIS A 10 -3.53 4.05 7.24
N GLY A 11 -4.55 4.85 6.94
CA GLY A 11 -5.88 4.35 6.60
C GLY A 11 -6.13 4.55 5.11
N ILE A 12 -7.38 4.74 4.71
CA ILE A 12 -7.67 5.20 3.33
C ILE A 12 -7.01 6.57 3.03
N LYS A 13 -6.78 7.38 4.07
CA LYS A 13 -6.01 8.62 4.02
C LYS A 13 -4.63 8.43 4.66
N LEU A 14 -3.64 9.14 4.13
CA LEU A 14 -2.28 9.07 4.65
C LEU A 14 -2.21 9.54 6.12
N TYR A 15 -1.45 8.81 6.94
CA TYR A 15 -1.18 9.12 8.35
C TYR A 15 -2.45 9.16 9.23
N GLN A 16 -3.54 8.56 8.76
CA GLN A 16 -4.83 8.51 9.45
C GLN A 16 -5.34 7.07 9.54
N PRO A 17 -4.64 6.17 10.24
CA PRO A 17 -5.12 4.81 10.44
C PRO A 17 -6.40 4.78 11.30
N ASP A 18 -7.35 3.93 10.93
CA ASP A 18 -8.47 3.58 11.81
C ASP A 18 -8.08 2.34 12.63
N LEU A 19 -7.73 2.57 13.89
CA LEU A 19 -7.36 1.53 14.86
C LEU A 19 -8.52 1.14 15.77
N SER A 20 -9.75 1.52 15.42
CA SER A 20 -10.93 1.13 16.18
C SER A 20 -11.19 -0.38 16.06
N TYR A 21 -11.89 -0.95 17.05
CA TYR A 21 -12.22 -2.37 17.08
C TYR A 21 -13.00 -2.86 15.84
N HIS A 22 -13.74 -1.98 15.18
CA HIS A 22 -14.59 -2.30 14.03
C HIS A 22 -13.92 -2.02 12.68
N SER A 23 -12.68 -1.51 12.68
CA SER A 23 -11.94 -1.27 11.44
C SER A 23 -11.64 -2.60 10.75
N LEU A 24 -11.99 -2.68 9.46
CA LEU A 24 -11.68 -3.83 8.61
C LEU A 24 -10.69 -3.44 7.50
N SER A 25 -9.90 -2.40 7.71
CA SER A 25 -8.87 -1.99 6.76
C SER A 25 -7.66 -1.40 7.45
N ILE A 26 -6.49 -1.62 6.88
CA ILE A 26 -5.26 -0.96 7.30
C ILE A 26 -4.31 -0.85 6.11
N ALA A 27 -3.54 0.22 6.04
CA ALA A 27 -2.40 0.32 5.14
C ALA A 27 -1.15 0.69 5.94
N PHE A 28 0.01 0.30 5.44
CA PHE A 28 1.28 0.69 6.06
C PHE A 28 2.41 0.74 5.04
N GLN A 29 3.36 1.62 5.30
CA GLN A 29 4.61 1.73 4.59
C GLN A 29 5.71 1.07 5.42
N LEU A 30 6.51 0.20 4.81
CA LEU A 30 7.73 -0.35 5.39
C LEU A 30 8.94 0.13 4.60
N LYS A 31 9.99 0.59 5.27
CA LYS A 31 11.23 0.95 4.59
C LYS A 31 12.28 -0.13 4.77
N ASP A 32 12.67 -0.79 3.69
CA ASP A 32 13.87 -1.61 3.64
C ASP A 32 15.09 -0.70 3.42
N ILE A 33 15.91 -0.56 4.47
CA ILE A 33 17.08 0.31 4.48
C ILE A 33 18.19 -0.25 3.58
N GLU A 34 18.33 -1.58 3.48
CA GLU A 34 19.42 -2.20 2.73
C GLU A 34 19.27 -1.98 1.23
N THR A 35 18.03 -2.11 0.73
CA THR A 35 17.73 -1.93 -0.70
C THR A 35 17.22 -0.53 -1.04
N ASP A 36 17.04 0.33 -0.03
CA ASP A 36 16.34 1.62 -0.16
C ASP A 36 14.99 1.44 -0.88
N THR A 37 14.21 0.43 -0.47
CA THR A 37 12.88 0.14 -1.05
C THR A 37 11.80 0.41 -0.02
N ASP A 38 10.89 1.31 -0.35
CA ASP A 38 9.63 1.46 0.38
C ASP A 38 8.62 0.43 -0.14
N PHE A 39 8.03 -0.34 0.76
CA PHE A 39 6.88 -1.17 0.51
C PHE A 39 5.64 -0.42 0.96
N TYR A 40 4.58 -0.44 0.17
CA TYR A 40 3.25 0.00 0.59
C TYR A 40 2.30 -1.18 0.53
N ILE A 41 1.73 -1.54 1.67
CA ILE A 41 0.86 -2.70 1.81
C ILE A 41 -0.49 -2.21 2.31
N ALA A 42 -1.58 -2.61 1.63
CA ALA A 42 -2.94 -2.29 2.08
C ALA A 42 -3.81 -3.55 2.10
N PHE A 43 -4.54 -3.70 3.19
CA PHE A 43 -5.51 -4.76 3.42
C PHE A 43 -6.91 -4.16 3.46
N ASN A 44 -7.79 -4.70 2.61
CA ASN A 44 -9.20 -4.38 2.62
C ASN A 44 -10.01 -5.64 2.98
N SER A 45 -10.45 -5.73 4.23
CA SER A 45 -11.37 -6.75 4.70
C SER A 45 -12.83 -6.27 4.72
N TYR A 46 -13.16 -5.10 4.17
CA TYR A 46 -14.56 -4.71 3.94
C TYR A 46 -15.17 -5.46 2.76
N SER A 47 -16.49 -5.38 2.64
CA SER A 47 -17.21 -5.92 1.49
C SER A 47 -17.21 -4.95 0.31
N GLU A 48 -17.00 -3.66 0.56
CA GLU A 48 -16.84 -2.62 -0.46
C GLU A 48 -15.37 -2.48 -0.94
N GLN A 49 -15.18 -1.86 -2.10
CA GLN A 49 -13.87 -1.39 -2.56
C GLN A 49 -13.45 -0.16 -1.75
N LEU A 50 -12.18 -0.12 -1.34
CA LEU A 50 -11.58 1.05 -0.70
C LEU A 50 -10.41 1.58 -1.53
N CYS A 51 -10.29 2.90 -1.66
CA CYS A 51 -9.18 3.53 -2.34
C CYS A 51 -8.25 4.18 -1.33
N PHE A 52 -7.01 3.69 -1.28
CA PHE A 52 -5.99 4.12 -0.34
C PHE A 52 -5.08 5.14 -1.01
N GLU A 53 -4.86 6.27 -0.36
CA GLU A 53 -3.87 7.26 -0.80
C GLU A 53 -2.46 6.70 -0.69
N LEU A 54 -1.64 6.96 -1.71
CA LEU A 54 -0.23 6.57 -1.76
C LEU A 54 0.67 7.75 -1.36
N PRO A 55 1.69 7.53 -0.53
CA PRO A 55 2.69 8.55 -0.22
C PRO A 55 3.40 9.00 -1.50
N LYS A 56 3.75 10.28 -1.56
CA LYS A 56 4.63 10.77 -2.63
C LYS A 56 6.06 10.30 -2.34
N LEU A 57 6.68 9.68 -3.34
CA LEU A 57 8.07 9.27 -3.29
C LEU A 57 8.96 10.35 -3.93
N GLU A 58 10.11 10.60 -3.34
CA GLU A 58 11.14 11.46 -3.94
C GLU A 58 12.00 10.64 -4.91
N ASN A 59 12.08 11.06 -6.17
CA ASN A 59 12.89 10.43 -7.22
C ASN A 59 12.58 8.95 -7.53
N LYS A 60 11.48 8.40 -7.02
CA LYS A 60 10.99 7.04 -7.27
C LYS A 60 9.53 7.06 -7.70
N SER A 61 9.03 5.92 -8.15
CA SER A 61 7.63 5.67 -8.47
C SER A 61 7.15 4.40 -7.78
N TRP A 62 5.85 4.31 -7.56
CA TRP A 62 5.24 3.07 -7.11
C TRP A 62 5.14 2.08 -8.26
N TYR A 63 5.41 0.82 -7.97
CA TYR A 63 5.19 -0.31 -8.86
C TYR A 63 4.28 -1.30 -8.14
N LEU A 64 3.18 -1.67 -8.77
CA LEU A 64 2.32 -2.75 -8.30
C LEU A 64 3.11 -4.06 -8.38
N LEU A 65 3.33 -4.70 -7.23
CA LEU A 65 3.99 -5.99 -7.14
C LEU A 65 2.96 -7.13 -7.21
N THR A 66 1.87 -7.01 -6.43
CA THR A 66 0.77 -7.98 -6.48
C THR A 66 -0.53 -7.39 -5.96
N ASP A 67 -1.66 -7.90 -6.46
CA ASP A 67 -3.01 -7.55 -6.00
C ASP A 67 -3.83 -8.84 -5.96
N THR A 68 -4.16 -9.31 -4.76
CA THR A 68 -4.78 -10.63 -4.58
C THR A 68 -6.17 -10.74 -5.18
N SER A 69 -6.77 -9.65 -5.65
CA SER A 69 -8.03 -9.67 -6.39
C SER A 69 -7.86 -9.95 -7.89
N LYS A 70 -6.65 -9.77 -8.43
CA LYS A 70 -6.34 -9.97 -9.84
C LYS A 70 -5.74 -11.35 -10.06
N VAL A 71 -6.46 -12.19 -10.79
CA VAL A 71 -6.02 -13.54 -11.19
C VAL A 71 -4.68 -13.52 -11.92
N ASP A 72 -4.44 -12.48 -12.73
CA ASP A 72 -3.22 -12.34 -13.54
C ASP A 72 -2.01 -11.81 -12.75
N SER A 73 -2.21 -11.25 -11.54
CA SER A 73 -1.11 -10.74 -10.71
C SER A 73 -0.32 -11.83 -9.96
N CYS A 74 -0.64 -13.10 -10.24
CA CYS A 74 0.08 -14.25 -9.69
C CYS A 74 1.55 -14.33 -10.18
N SER A 75 1.93 -13.58 -11.22
CA SER A 75 3.30 -13.56 -11.75
C SER A 75 4.25 -12.60 -11.03
N PHE A 76 3.78 -11.80 -10.06
CA PHE A 76 4.59 -10.77 -9.37
C PHE A 76 5.28 -9.79 -10.34
N GLU A 77 4.65 -9.52 -11.47
CA GLU A 77 5.13 -8.55 -12.44
C GLU A 77 5.02 -7.13 -11.90
N GLU A 78 6.11 -6.38 -11.96
CA GLU A 78 6.20 -5.02 -11.46
C GLU A 78 5.64 -4.02 -12.47
N ILE A 79 4.40 -3.58 -12.25
CA ILE A 79 3.72 -2.66 -13.15
C ILE A 79 3.77 -1.26 -12.56
N LYS A 80 4.38 -0.30 -13.27
CA LYS A 80 4.45 1.10 -12.82
C LYS A 80 3.06 1.67 -12.56
N TRP A 81 2.87 2.22 -11.36
CA TRP A 81 1.65 2.88 -10.93
C TRP A 81 1.85 4.40 -10.90
N ASN A 82 0.97 5.14 -11.58
CA ASN A 82 1.11 6.58 -11.75
C ASN A 82 0.07 7.40 -10.97
N ASP A 83 -0.97 6.77 -10.44
CA ASP A 83 -2.02 7.47 -9.69
C ASP A 83 -1.60 7.68 -8.23
N SER A 84 -2.17 8.70 -7.60
CA SER A 84 -1.92 9.04 -6.19
C SER A 84 -2.65 8.14 -5.19
N SER A 85 -3.38 7.15 -5.66
CA SER A 85 -4.11 6.19 -4.84
C SER A 85 -4.18 4.84 -5.54
N TYR A 86 -4.43 3.78 -4.77
CA TYR A 86 -4.72 2.45 -5.29
C TYR A 86 -6.04 1.95 -4.71
N CYS A 87 -6.95 1.49 -5.57
CA CYS A 87 -8.22 0.93 -5.14
C CYS A 87 -8.11 -0.58 -4.96
N VAL A 88 -8.33 -1.03 -3.72
CA VAL A 88 -8.26 -2.43 -3.31
C VAL A 88 -9.68 -2.98 -3.24
N LEU A 89 -9.93 -4.06 -3.97
CA LEU A 89 -11.25 -4.70 -4.01
C LEU A 89 -11.64 -5.31 -2.66
N SER A 90 -12.91 -5.72 -2.60
CA SER A 90 -13.50 -6.42 -1.47
C SER A 90 -12.67 -7.63 -1.05
N LYS A 91 -12.40 -7.78 0.24
CA LYS A 91 -11.69 -8.93 0.82
C LYS A 91 -10.35 -9.24 0.12
N SER A 92 -9.59 -8.22 -0.25
CA SER A 92 -8.31 -8.37 -0.94
C SER A 92 -7.21 -7.50 -0.33
N SER A 93 -6.00 -7.71 -0.84
CA SER A 93 -4.80 -6.99 -0.41
C SER A 93 -3.93 -6.65 -1.60
N VAL A 94 -3.16 -5.57 -1.46
CA VAL A 94 -2.21 -5.11 -2.48
C VAL A 94 -0.84 -4.89 -1.84
N ILE A 95 0.20 -5.12 -2.63
CA ILE A 95 1.57 -4.73 -2.31
C ILE A 95 2.11 -3.89 -3.47
N LEU A 96 2.61 -2.71 -3.15
CA LEU A 96 3.39 -1.87 -4.06
C LEU A 96 4.81 -1.71 -3.50
N ILE A 97 5.78 -1.50 -4.38
CA ILE A 97 7.18 -1.24 -4.05
C ILE A 97 7.65 0.04 -4.74
N SER A 98 8.55 0.78 -4.10
CA SER A 98 9.20 1.93 -4.71
C SER A 98 10.35 1.50 -5.62
N LYS A 99 10.44 2.09 -6.82
CA LYS A 99 11.63 2.00 -7.68
C LYS A 99 11.94 3.31 -8.36
#